data_AF-K1UCB4-F1
#
_entry.id   AF-K1UCB4-F1
#
_cell.length_a   1.000
_cell.length_b   1.000
_cell.length_c   1.000
_cell.angle_alpha   90.00
_cell.angle_beta   90.00
_cell.angle_gamma   90.00
#
_symmetry.space_group_name_H-M   'P 1'
#
loop_
_entity.id
_entity.type
_entity.pdbx_description
1 polymer ?
#
loop_
_entity_poly.entity_id
_entity_poly.type
_entity_poly.pdbx_seq_one_letter_code
_entity_poly.pdbx_strand_id
1 'polypeptide(L)'
;KLNIYQDEGSLIKDIHQLRQYGHQARKQAADKAMHIEKTEHELSVREIEVLILITKGLINKEIADKLNISLTTVISHRKNITEKLGIKSVSGLTVYAVMNGYIEADRI
;
A
#
# COMPACT_ATOMS: atom_id res chain seq x y z
N LYS A 1 -15.21 -45.98 9.83
CA LYS A 1 -16.63 -46.23 10.19
C LYS A 1 -17.31 -44.87 10.28
N LEU A 2 -18.13 -44.49 9.29
CA LEU A 2 -18.86 -43.21 9.34
C LEU A 2 -19.90 -43.30 10.45
N ASN A 3 -19.74 -42.49 11.50
CA ASN A 3 -20.72 -42.39 12.57
C ASN A 3 -21.93 -41.60 12.05
N ILE A 4 -22.90 -42.32 11.49
CA ILE A 4 -24.15 -41.79 10.92
C ILE A 4 -25.19 -41.38 11.98
N TYR A 5 -24.83 -41.40 13.26
CA TYR A 5 -25.60 -40.80 14.35
C TYR A 5 -24.89 -39.53 14.82
N GLN A 6 -25.08 -38.44 14.08
CA GLN A 6 -24.84 -37.10 14.62
C GLN A 6 -26.15 -36.61 15.24
N ASP A 7 -26.09 -36.20 16.51
CA ASP A 7 -27.19 -35.50 17.18
C ASP A 7 -27.61 -34.27 16.36
N GLU A 8 -28.91 -33.98 16.30
CA GLU A 8 -29.45 -32.86 15.50
C GLU A 8 -28.81 -31.53 15.91
N GLY A 9 -28.50 -31.36 17.20
CA GLY A 9 -27.79 -30.19 17.72
C GLY A 9 -26.33 -30.09 17.25
N SER A 10 -25.66 -31.22 17.02
CA SER A 10 -24.30 -31.23 16.44
C SER A 10 -24.32 -30.91 14.95
N LEU A 11 -25.28 -31.43 14.19
CA LEU A 11 -25.45 -31.13 12.77
C LEU A 11 -25.71 -29.64 12.53
N ILE A 12 -26.55 -29.02 13.36
CA ILE A 12 -26.86 -27.59 13.27
C ILE A 12 -25.61 -26.74 13.57
N LYS A 13 -24.81 -27.14 14.58
CA LYS A 13 -23.54 -26.47 14.90
C LYS A 13 -22.52 -26.61 13.78
N ASP A 14 -22.40 -27.79 13.19
CA ASP A 14 -21.48 -28.06 12.08
C ASP A 14 -21.86 -27.23 10.84
N ILE A 15 -23.15 -27.14 10.50
CA ILE A 15 -23.65 -26.31 9.39
C ILE A 15 -23.38 -24.82 9.65
N HIS A 16 -23.58 -24.36 10.89
CA HIS A 16 -23.33 -22.97 11.26
C HIS A 16 -21.85 -22.62 11.18
N GLN A 17 -20.97 -23.52 11.66
CA GLN A 17 -19.53 -23.36 11.55
C GLN A 17 -19.09 -23.36 10.08
N LEU A 18 -19.58 -24.28 9.25
CA LEU A 18 -19.22 -24.34 7.83
C LEU A 18 -19.58 -23.03 7.09
N ARG A 19 -20.74 -22.46 7.39
CA ARG A 19 -21.19 -21.17 6.84
C ARG A 19 -20.28 -20.01 7.27
N GLN A 20 -19.79 -20.03 8.51
CA GLN A 20 -18.87 -19.02 9.04
C GLN A 20 -17.45 -19.14 8.44
N TYR A 21 -16.95 -20.37 8.26
CA TYR A 21 -15.65 -20.63 7.63
C TYR A 21 -15.59 -20.12 6.17
N GLY A 22 -16.65 -20.34 5.40
CA GLY A 22 -16.72 -19.85 4.01
C GLY A 22 -16.60 -18.31 3.89
N HIS A 23 -17.13 -17.57 4.87
CA HIS A 23 -17.02 -16.11 4.89
C HIS A 23 -15.63 -15.61 5.31
N GLN A 24 -14.93 -16.31 6.19
CA GLN A 24 -13.57 -15.93 6.60
C GLN A 24 -12.54 -16.21 5.51
N ALA A 25 -12.61 -17.36 4.84
CA ALA A 25 -11.66 -17.73 3.79
C ALA A 25 -11.76 -16.80 2.56
N ARG A 26 -12.97 -16.39 2.17
CA ARG A 26 -13.18 -15.46 1.05
C ARG A 26 -12.70 -14.04 1.35
N LYS A 27 -12.90 -13.56 2.58
CA LYS A 27 -12.40 -12.25 3.01
C LYS A 27 -10.87 -12.25 3.07
N GLN A 28 -10.25 -13.29 3.64
CA GLN A 28 -8.80 -13.42 3.68
C GLN A 28 -8.17 -13.56 2.29
N ALA A 29 -8.79 -14.31 1.37
CA ALA A 29 -8.29 -14.43 0.00
C ALA A 29 -8.45 -13.11 -0.80
N ALA A 30 -9.53 -12.36 -0.60
CA ALA A 30 -9.73 -11.06 -1.22
C ALA A 30 -8.73 -10.02 -0.68
N ASP A 31 -8.54 -9.96 0.65
CA ASP A 31 -7.58 -9.07 1.30
C ASP A 31 -6.13 -9.42 0.90
N LYS A 32 -5.83 -10.71 0.71
CA LYS A 32 -4.49 -11.19 0.31
C LYS A 32 -4.22 -10.96 -1.19
N ALA A 33 -5.19 -11.18 -2.07
CA ALA A 33 -5.07 -10.84 -3.49
C ALA A 33 -4.93 -9.33 -3.72
N MET A 34 -5.66 -8.51 -2.94
CA MET A 34 -5.54 -7.05 -2.98
C MET A 34 -4.21 -6.53 -2.41
N HIS A 35 -3.54 -7.31 -1.55
CA HIS A 35 -2.20 -6.99 -1.04
C HIS A 35 -1.06 -7.44 -1.96
N ILE A 36 -1.20 -8.58 -2.67
CA ILE A 36 -0.12 -9.15 -3.49
C ILE A 36 0.26 -8.24 -4.68
N GLU A 37 -0.68 -7.44 -5.21
CA GLU A 37 -0.37 -6.49 -6.29
C GLU A 37 0.25 -5.17 -5.79
N LYS A 38 0.11 -4.84 -4.51
CA LYS A 38 0.61 -3.56 -3.95
C LYS A 38 2.09 -3.57 -3.59
N THR A 39 2.68 -4.74 -3.35
CA THR A 39 3.97 -4.83 -2.66
C THR A 39 5.21 -4.69 -3.56
N GLU A 40 5.10 -4.80 -4.88
CA GLU A 40 6.30 -4.72 -5.75
C GLU A 40 6.78 -3.28 -6.00
N HIS A 41 5.95 -2.27 -5.75
CA HIS A 41 6.24 -0.86 -6.05
C HIS A 41 6.05 0.07 -4.84
N GLU A 42 5.97 -0.48 -3.62
CA GLU A 42 5.82 0.33 -2.42
C GLU A 42 7.07 1.16 -2.15
N LEU A 43 6.88 2.48 -2.14
CA LEU A 43 7.89 3.42 -1.69
C LEU A 43 8.12 3.25 -0.19
N SER A 44 9.36 3.34 0.24
CA SER A 44 9.68 3.43 1.66
C SER A 44 9.10 4.71 2.27
N VAL A 45 8.90 4.73 3.59
CA VAL A 45 8.42 5.91 4.33
C VAL A 45 9.21 7.17 3.95
N ARG A 46 10.54 7.06 3.85
CA ARG A 46 11.40 8.19 3.51
C ARG A 46 11.24 8.65 2.06
N GLU A 47 11.00 7.72 1.15
CA GLU A 47 10.72 8.04 -0.26
C GLU A 47 9.36 8.70 -0.41
N ILE A 48 8.35 8.28 0.37
CA ILE A 48 7.03 8.93 0.41
C ILE A 48 7.16 10.37 0.91
N GLU A 49 7.91 10.61 1.98
CA GLU A 49 8.15 11.97 2.48
C GLU A 49 8.80 12.86 1.42
N VAL A 50 9.83 12.35 0.74
CA VAL A 50 10.50 13.06 -0.35
C VAL A 50 9.52 13.31 -1.51
N LEU A 51 8.71 12.32 -1.89
CA LEU A 51 7.68 12.44 -2.93
C LEU A 51 6.70 13.57 -2.61
N ILE A 52 6.16 13.61 -1.39
CA ILE A 52 5.21 14.66 -0.95
C ILE A 52 5.82 16.06 -1.02
N LEU A 53 7.12 16.20 -0.74
CA LEU A 53 7.78 17.51 -0.88
C LEU A 53 8.01 17.89 -2.34
N ILE A 54 8.26 16.91 -3.21
CA ILE A 54 8.34 17.14 -4.66
C ILE A 54 7.01 17.59 -5.22
N THR A 55 5.89 17.01 -4.79
CA THR A 55 4.55 17.40 -5.26
C THR A 55 4.21 18.83 -4.85
N LYS A 56 4.76 19.31 -3.73
CA LYS A 56 4.63 20.70 -3.27
C LYS A 56 5.55 21.69 -4.01
N GLY A 57 6.31 21.22 -5.01
CA GLY A 57 7.18 22.05 -5.83
C GLY A 57 8.52 22.42 -5.19
N LEU A 58 8.91 21.80 -4.07
CA LEU A 58 10.18 22.11 -3.41
C LEU A 58 11.37 21.61 -4.23
N ILE A 59 12.45 22.39 -4.27
CA ILE A 59 13.71 21.97 -4.90
C ILE A 59 14.51 21.06 -3.96
N ASN A 60 15.47 20.30 -4.52
CA ASN A 60 16.27 19.34 -3.74
C ASN A 60 16.95 19.94 -2.52
N LYS A 61 17.38 21.20 -2.61
CA LYS A 61 18.01 21.92 -1.49
C LYS A 61 17.02 22.19 -0.37
N GLU A 62 15.82 22.68 -0.68
CA GLU A 62 14.76 22.92 0.30
C GLU A 62 14.28 21.62 0.94
N ILE A 63 14.20 20.53 0.16
CA ILE A 63 13.88 19.20 0.67
C ILE A 63 14.96 18.74 1.66
N ALA A 64 16.24 18.92 1.31
CA ALA A 64 17.36 18.56 2.17
C ALA A 64 17.32 19.32 3.50
N ASP A 65 17.11 20.63 3.44
CA ASP A 65 17.00 21.50 4.61
C ASP A 65 15.80 21.12 5.48
N LYS A 66 14.63 20.87 4.87
CA LYS A 66 13.38 20.53 5.58
C LYS A 66 13.41 19.14 6.22
N LEU A 67 14.14 18.21 5.62
CA LEU A 67 14.26 16.84 6.10
C LEU A 67 15.54 16.62 6.93
N ASN A 68 16.36 17.66 7.14
CA ASN A 68 17.65 17.66 7.82
C ASN A 68 18.59 16.53 7.35
N ILE A 69 18.72 16.37 6.03
CA ILE A 69 19.60 15.39 5.39
C ILE A 69 20.44 16.04 4.30
N SER A 70 21.48 15.35 3.85
CA SER A 70 22.34 15.89 2.79
C SER A 70 21.61 15.98 1.44
N LEU A 71 22.02 16.95 0.61
CA LEU A 71 21.52 17.10 -0.76
C LEU A 71 21.70 15.84 -1.60
N THR A 72 22.83 15.14 -1.44
CA THR A 72 23.12 13.90 -2.15
C THR A 72 22.16 12.79 -1.75
N THR A 73 21.79 12.71 -0.46
CA THR A 73 20.78 11.76 0.04
C THR A 73 19.41 12.01 -0.61
N VAL A 74 18.99 13.27 -0.75
CA VAL A 74 17.73 13.61 -1.46
C VAL A 74 17.79 13.18 -2.92
N ILE A 75 18.91 13.42 -3.60
CA ILE A 75 19.10 13.00 -5.00
C ILE A 75 19.01 11.47 -5.12
N SER A 76 19.61 10.72 -4.19
CA SER A 76 19.50 9.27 -4.13
C SER A 76 18.06 8.80 -3.91
N HIS A 77 17.31 9.39 -2.96
CA HIS A 77 15.90 9.06 -2.77
C HIS A 77 15.07 9.34 -4.02
N ARG A 78 15.29 10.49 -4.68
CA ARG A 78 14.61 10.82 -5.95
C ARG A 78 14.89 9.78 -7.03
N LYS A 79 16.16 9.40 -7.19
CA LYS A 79 16.56 8.36 -8.15
C LYS A 79 15.81 7.05 -7.86
N ASN A 80 15.82 6.59 -6.61
CA ASN A 80 15.14 5.36 -6.23
C ASN A 80 13.63 5.43 -6.45
N ILE A 81 12.98 6.56 -6.15
CA ILE A 81 11.56 6.79 -6.46
C ILE A 81 11.31 6.62 -7.96
N THR A 82 12.12 7.29 -8.80
CA THR A 82 11.94 7.20 -10.26
C THR A 82 12.24 5.81 -10.81
N GLU A 83 13.18 5.07 -10.23
CA GLU A 83 13.51 3.69 -10.62
C GLU A 83 12.41 2.72 -10.20
N LYS A 84 11.88 2.87 -8.98
CA LYS A 84 10.76 2.06 -8.48
C LYS A 84 9.48 2.31 -9.25
N LEU A 85 9.16 3.55 -9.58
CA LEU A 85 7.90 3.90 -10.24
C LEU A 85 7.97 3.89 -11.77
N GLY A 86 9.17 3.95 -12.35
CA GLY A 86 9.37 4.17 -13.78
C GLY A 86 8.96 5.57 -14.27
N ILE A 87 8.65 6.49 -13.36
CA ILE A 87 8.16 7.84 -13.68
C ILE A 87 9.29 8.85 -13.52
N LYS A 88 9.57 9.62 -14.56
CA LYS A 88 10.64 10.65 -14.56
C LYS A 88 10.12 12.08 -14.42
N SER A 89 8.85 12.32 -14.74
CA SER A 89 8.25 13.66 -14.70
C SER A 89 7.68 13.97 -13.30
N VAL A 90 7.87 15.20 -12.85
CA VAL A 90 7.31 15.69 -11.58
C VAL A 90 5.77 15.64 -11.60
N SER A 91 5.16 15.96 -12.74
CA SER A 91 3.71 15.84 -12.92
C SER A 91 3.24 14.40 -12.79
N GLY A 92 3.95 13.43 -13.36
CA GLY A 92 3.63 12.01 -13.21
C GLY A 92 3.76 11.53 -11.77
N LEU A 93 4.81 11.97 -11.07
CA LEU A 93 4.99 11.68 -9.64
C LEU A 93 3.85 12.26 -8.79
N THR A 94 3.36 13.44 -9.17
CA THR A 94 2.24 14.11 -8.49
C THR A 94 0.94 13.34 -8.69
N VAL A 95 0.63 12.93 -9.93
CA VAL A 95 -0.53 12.09 -10.24
C VAL A 95 -0.46 10.77 -9.46
N TYR A 96 0.71 10.13 -9.45
CA TYR A 96 0.92 8.90 -8.67
C TYR A 96 0.66 9.12 -7.18
N ALA A 97 1.15 10.22 -6.61
CA ALA A 97 0.94 10.54 -5.19
C ALA A 97 -0.55 10.70 -4.84
N VAL A 98 -1.34 11.32 -5.72
CA VAL A 98 -2.79 11.47 -5.54
C VAL A 98 -3.51 10.14 -5.68
N MET A 99 -3.20 9.36 -6.73
CA MET A 99 -3.85 8.07 -7.00
C MET A 99 -3.66 7.07 -5.87
N ASN A 100 -2.51 7.12 -5.19
CA ASN A 100 -2.20 6.24 -4.06
C ASN A 100 -2.59 6.82 -2.70
N GLY A 101 -3.18 8.03 -2.65
CA GLY A 101 -3.63 8.67 -1.42
C GLY A 101 -2.52 9.21 -0.52
N TYR A 102 -1.31 9.42 -1.05
CA TYR A 102 -0.21 10.06 -0.30
C TYR A 102 -0.42 11.58 -0.15
N ILE A 103 -1.17 12.19 -1.07
CA ILE A 103 -1.53 13.61 -1.00
C ILE A 103 -2.97 13.81 -1.51
N GLU A 104 -3.69 14.74 -0.90
CA GLU A 104 -5.01 15.18 -1.36
C GLU A 104 -4.84 16.22 -2.48
N ALA A 105 -5.73 16.22 -3.47
CA ALA A 105 -5.60 17.07 -4.65
C ALA A 105 -5.66 18.58 -4.34
N ASP A 106 -6.27 18.98 -3.21
CA ASP A 106 -6.32 20.36 -2.73
C ASP A 106 -5.01 20.85 -2.10
N ARG A 107 -4.05 19.94 -1.84
CA ARG A 107 -2.78 20.23 -1.15
C ARG A 107 -1.56 20.26 -2.07
N ILE A 108 -1.78 20.20 -3.38
CA ILE A 108 -0.74 20.29 -4.42
C ILE A 108 -0.39 21.75 -4.69
#